data_AF-A0A1M4TRI1-F1
#
_entry.id   AF-A0A1M4TRI1-F1
#
_cell.length_a   1.000
_cell.length_b   1.000
_cell.length_c   1.000
_cell.angle_alpha   90.00
_cell.angle_beta   90.00
_cell.angle_gamma   90.00
#
_symmetry.space_group_name_H-M   'P 1'
#
loop_
_entity.id
_entity.type
_entity.pdbx_description
1 polymer ?
#
loop_
_entity_poly.entity_id
_entity_poly.type
_entity_poly.pdbx_seq_one_letter_code
_entity_poly.pdbx_strand_id
1 'polypeptide(L)'
;MAKLEGIIYKTFNHYVVLRGFAPIKDLAAISHKPDSYQRNALDNHKKEIVEFLANGEYKYFPEITLACRVHDYENFARNIGIDNAVDRDDAQFVPGLKVLSERLPYEGYRARHAYLIKRTNTELVRVDGNHRLEPFDSPADSVWTETNADINELKKLIVPFTVIFSAEEQADKFEAGIFHNINFKQEPLRQEASLKIIHDLNVFDDKENLGKEYPIALRLIEQVKSGRYNAIPWLRVNDSIDQDYYRTACLRIVQLINKFIPEIKEAYEEEQKRLPGTQAKYEELDSQLVKLQTLHDQLVEKLDDFKFRSNYDVTSSEYRTLEKDVYGYSLQVRDLQNQYNGAKYSLEVRKSQLKTYQSFLDKVQDANTIEQALNIVGREYEQFEGNEYGNIAFLCAMVFYALLDKNRLKSFVYWAKQNGINKIVDADDLSNDGSENLVNMFERIHQTKRNEIFISMQFGDSQSELIYEKIVRAVETFNAKHRNITLNPRPIRIDRTIESSTFSIQDKILEAIQSCSLIIADLSSANINVYHEIGYAMGVAQSHNMIPNMILLYKEDTDHNKERKDMDKFIGFNLRNLSQLRFKDYSQLVDGLVERLEKHYGV
;
A
#
# COMPACT_ATOMS: atom_id res chain seq x y z
N MET A 1 11.06 -47.52 -8.07
CA MET A 1 10.10 -48.20 -8.96
C MET A 1 8.74 -48.08 -8.32
N ALA A 2 7.78 -47.47 -9.00
CA ALA A 2 6.40 -47.33 -8.57
C ALA A 2 5.48 -48.06 -9.56
N LYS A 3 4.42 -48.68 -9.04
CA LYS A 3 3.37 -49.35 -9.82
C LYS A 3 2.08 -48.55 -9.62
N LEU A 4 1.65 -47.85 -10.66
CA LEU A 4 0.37 -47.15 -10.68
C LEU A 4 -0.70 -48.11 -11.18
N GLU A 5 -1.72 -48.38 -10.38
CA GLU A 5 -2.80 -49.31 -10.73
C GLU A 5 -4.14 -48.58 -10.77
N GLY A 6 -4.97 -48.92 -11.75
CA GLY A 6 -6.23 -48.23 -11.94
C GLY A 6 -7.00 -48.68 -13.17
N ILE A 7 -7.89 -47.80 -13.62
CA ILE A 7 -8.78 -48.02 -14.75
C ILE A 7 -8.24 -47.23 -15.94
N ILE A 8 -7.89 -47.94 -17.02
CA ILE A 8 -7.58 -47.34 -18.31
C ILE A 8 -8.82 -47.30 -19.22
N TYR A 9 -9.05 -46.16 -19.86
CA TYR A 9 -10.15 -46.00 -20.81
C TYR A 9 -9.89 -44.85 -21.79
N LYS A 10 -10.68 -44.81 -22.86
CA LYS A 10 -10.66 -43.72 -23.85
C LYS A 10 -11.75 -42.70 -23.52
N THR A 11 -11.36 -41.49 -23.14
CA THR A 11 -12.26 -40.40 -22.76
C THR A 11 -12.80 -39.69 -24.01
N PHE A 12 -14.13 -39.55 -24.14
CA PHE A 12 -14.83 -38.89 -25.25
C PHE A 12 -14.36 -39.30 -26.67
N ASN A 13 -13.83 -40.52 -26.83
CA ASN A 13 -13.15 -40.98 -28.07
C ASN A 13 -11.96 -40.11 -28.52
N HIS A 14 -11.41 -39.26 -27.65
CA HIS A 14 -10.36 -38.32 -27.99
C HIS A 14 -9.00 -38.74 -27.45
N TYR A 15 -8.89 -39.03 -26.15
CA TYR A 15 -7.62 -39.38 -25.54
C TYR A 15 -7.74 -40.50 -24.51
N VAL A 16 -6.65 -41.27 -24.35
CA VAL A 16 -6.57 -42.35 -23.37
C VAL A 16 -6.14 -41.79 -22.01
N VAL A 17 -6.77 -42.28 -20.94
CA VAL A 17 -6.41 -41.96 -19.56
C VAL A 17 -6.35 -43.21 -18.71
N LEU A 18 -5.46 -43.21 -17.72
CA LEU A 18 -5.40 -44.18 -16.62
C LEU A 18 -5.72 -43.44 -15.32
N ARG A 19 -6.80 -43.80 -14.65
CA ARG A 19 -7.20 -43.22 -13.35
C ARG A 19 -7.10 -44.23 -12.23
N GLY A 20 -6.54 -43.84 -11.09
CA GLY A 20 -6.36 -44.75 -9.97
C GLY A 20 -5.95 -44.05 -8.69
N PHE A 21 -5.39 -44.84 -7.78
CA PHE A 21 -4.91 -44.38 -6.48
C PHE A 21 -3.49 -44.87 -6.25
N ALA A 22 -2.62 -44.01 -5.72
CA ALA A 22 -1.23 -44.36 -5.43
C ALA A 22 -0.70 -43.59 -4.21
N PRO A 23 0.34 -44.12 -3.52
CA PRO A 23 1.04 -43.36 -2.49
C PRO A 23 1.61 -42.06 -3.06
N ILE A 24 1.45 -40.95 -2.35
CA ILE A 24 1.91 -39.63 -2.79
C ILE A 24 3.43 -39.60 -3.07
N LYS A 25 4.23 -40.33 -2.28
CA LYS A 25 5.68 -40.47 -2.49
C LYS A 25 6.01 -41.12 -3.83
N ASP A 26 5.17 -42.05 -4.29
CA ASP A 26 5.43 -42.83 -5.49
C ASP A 26 5.15 -41.96 -6.72
N LEU A 27 4.07 -41.15 -6.67
CA LEU A 27 3.75 -40.15 -7.69
C LEU A 27 4.84 -39.08 -7.80
N ALA A 28 5.33 -38.57 -6.67
CA ALA A 28 6.43 -37.61 -6.65
C ALA A 28 7.71 -38.21 -7.27
N ALA A 29 8.07 -39.44 -6.91
CA ALA A 29 9.31 -40.09 -7.35
C ALA A 29 9.36 -40.42 -8.85
N ILE A 30 8.23 -40.52 -9.54
CA ILE A 30 8.15 -40.89 -10.97
C ILE A 30 7.70 -39.75 -11.88
N SER A 31 7.54 -38.53 -11.34
CA SER A 31 7.08 -37.39 -12.12
C SER A 31 7.93 -36.15 -11.90
N HIS A 32 7.95 -35.26 -12.90
CA HIS A 32 8.68 -33.99 -12.85
C HIS A 32 7.79 -32.84 -13.32
N LYS A 33 8.14 -31.63 -12.89
CA LYS A 33 7.51 -30.40 -13.38
C LYS A 33 7.98 -30.09 -14.80
N PRO A 34 7.10 -29.58 -15.69
CA PRO A 34 7.51 -29.04 -16.98
C PRO A 34 8.19 -27.67 -16.82
N ASP A 35 9.30 -27.44 -17.53
CA ASP A 35 10.05 -26.17 -17.48
C ASP A 35 9.32 -24.99 -18.16
N SER A 36 8.31 -25.27 -18.98
CA SER A 36 7.78 -24.33 -19.98
C SER A 36 6.57 -23.49 -19.54
N TYR A 37 5.76 -23.94 -18.57
CA TYR A 37 4.50 -23.25 -18.23
C TYR A 37 4.06 -23.34 -16.75
N GLN A 38 4.85 -23.95 -15.87
CA GLN A 38 4.55 -23.98 -14.44
C GLN A 38 5.55 -23.17 -13.63
N ARG A 39 5.06 -22.44 -12.62
CA ARG A 39 5.90 -21.70 -11.67
C ARG A 39 6.49 -22.62 -10.60
N ASN A 40 7.61 -22.21 -10.00
CA ASN A 40 8.10 -22.82 -8.78
C ASN A 40 7.08 -22.62 -7.65
N ALA A 41 6.89 -23.62 -6.79
CA ALA A 41 6.05 -23.44 -5.61
C ALA A 41 6.72 -22.48 -4.63
N LEU A 42 5.92 -21.61 -4.01
CA LEU A 42 6.35 -20.73 -2.93
C LEU A 42 6.46 -21.54 -1.63
N ASP A 43 7.51 -21.33 -0.85
CA ASP A 43 7.76 -22.14 0.36
C ASP A 43 6.65 -22.01 1.41
N ASN A 44 6.03 -20.82 1.55
CA ASN A 44 4.86 -20.66 2.43
C ASN A 44 3.68 -21.55 2.00
N HIS A 45 3.43 -21.66 0.70
CA HIS A 45 2.33 -22.49 0.21
C HIS A 45 2.62 -24.00 0.39
N LYS A 46 3.89 -24.41 0.34
CA LYS A 46 4.28 -25.78 0.70
C LYS A 46 3.99 -26.07 2.17
N LYS A 47 4.24 -25.11 3.08
CA LYS A 47 3.92 -25.23 4.51
C LYS A 47 2.42 -25.42 4.73
N GLU A 48 1.59 -24.57 4.11
CA GLU A 48 0.12 -24.68 4.17
C GLU A 48 -0.37 -26.08 3.75
N ILE A 49 0.18 -26.64 2.66
CA ILE A 49 -0.18 -27.99 2.20
C ILE A 49 0.22 -29.06 3.20
N VAL A 50 1.43 -28.99 3.77
CA VAL A 50 1.92 -29.96 4.75
C VAL A 50 1.11 -29.89 6.04
N GLU A 51 0.80 -28.70 6.54
CA GLU A 51 -0.04 -28.48 7.71
C GLU A 51 -1.45 -29.01 7.49
N PHE A 52 -2.05 -28.75 6.32
CA PHE A 52 -3.35 -29.30 5.96
C PHE A 52 -3.36 -30.84 5.95
N LEU A 53 -2.33 -31.46 5.38
CA LEU A 53 -2.21 -32.92 5.35
C LEU A 53 -1.97 -33.51 6.75
N ALA A 54 -1.24 -32.82 7.62
CA ALA A 54 -0.98 -33.25 8.98
C ALA A 54 -2.21 -33.10 9.89
N ASN A 55 -2.87 -31.94 9.85
CA ASN A 55 -3.81 -31.52 10.90
C ASN A 55 -5.21 -31.16 10.40
N GLY A 56 -5.46 -31.15 9.08
CA GLY A 56 -6.76 -30.78 8.52
C GLY A 56 -7.89 -31.71 8.98
N GLU A 57 -9.06 -31.14 9.30
CA GLU A 57 -10.25 -31.87 9.76
C GLU A 57 -10.92 -32.64 8.60
N TYR A 58 -11.04 -32.00 7.43
CA TYR A 58 -11.63 -32.56 6.21
C TYR A 58 -10.56 -32.84 5.15
N LYS A 59 -9.66 -33.79 5.43
CA LYS A 59 -8.56 -34.15 4.51
C LYS A 59 -9.10 -34.73 3.20
N TYR A 60 -9.22 -33.89 2.20
CA TYR A 60 -9.46 -34.28 0.82
C TYR A 60 -8.31 -33.80 -0.05
N PHE A 61 -7.72 -34.72 -0.81
CA PHE A 61 -6.60 -34.41 -1.70
C PHE A 61 -7.10 -34.44 -3.16
N PRO A 62 -7.16 -33.28 -3.84
CA PRO A 62 -7.61 -33.23 -5.23
C PRO A 62 -6.71 -34.07 -6.14
N GLU A 63 -7.31 -34.63 -7.18
CA GLU A 63 -6.64 -35.52 -8.13
C GLU A 63 -5.37 -34.90 -8.74
N ILE A 64 -4.30 -35.69 -8.80
CA ILE A 64 -3.04 -35.31 -9.46
C ILE A 64 -3.13 -35.68 -10.94
N THR A 65 -2.87 -34.73 -11.84
CA THR A 65 -2.88 -34.98 -13.28
C THR A 65 -1.46 -35.06 -13.82
N LEU A 66 -1.09 -36.23 -14.33
CA LEU A 66 0.19 -36.51 -14.96
C LEU A 66 -0.01 -36.76 -16.46
N ALA A 67 1.05 -36.61 -17.25
CA ALA A 67 1.10 -36.99 -18.65
C ALA A 67 2.18 -38.04 -18.93
N CYS A 68 1.84 -39.02 -19.75
CA CYS A 68 2.75 -40.02 -20.29
C CYS A 68 2.80 -39.85 -21.82
N ARG A 69 3.96 -39.52 -22.34
CA ARG A 69 4.16 -39.35 -23.78
C ARG A 69 4.29 -40.72 -24.46
N VAL A 70 3.70 -40.86 -25.64
CA VAL A 70 3.63 -42.10 -26.41
C VAL A 70 4.10 -41.83 -27.84
N HIS A 71 5.06 -42.63 -28.30
CA HIS A 71 5.64 -42.49 -29.64
C HIS A 71 4.61 -42.80 -30.74
N ASP A 72 3.95 -43.96 -30.67
CA ASP A 72 2.92 -44.39 -31.62
C ASP A 72 1.52 -44.30 -30.98
N TYR A 73 1.09 -43.06 -30.72
CA TYR A 73 -0.15 -42.79 -30.02
C TYR A 73 -1.41 -43.29 -30.75
N GLU A 74 -1.46 -43.15 -32.07
CA GLU A 74 -2.63 -43.53 -32.86
C GLU A 74 -2.90 -45.03 -32.78
N ASN A 75 -1.86 -45.86 -32.92
CA ASN A 75 -2.03 -47.31 -32.76
C ASN A 75 -2.30 -47.68 -31.31
N PHE A 76 -1.64 -47.05 -30.35
CA PHE A 76 -1.94 -47.24 -28.93
C PHE A 76 -3.42 -46.95 -28.61
N ALA A 77 -3.93 -45.77 -28.98
CA ALA A 77 -5.29 -45.32 -28.70
C ALA A 77 -6.37 -46.09 -29.47
N ARG A 78 -6.02 -46.77 -30.58
CA ARG A 78 -6.91 -47.72 -31.27
C ARG A 78 -6.97 -49.07 -30.55
N ASN A 79 -5.89 -49.48 -29.89
CA ASN A 79 -5.82 -50.76 -29.19
C ASN A 79 -6.49 -50.71 -27.79
N ILE A 80 -6.59 -49.53 -27.19
CA ILE A 80 -7.35 -49.33 -25.95
C ILE A 80 -8.86 -49.36 -26.25
N GLY A 81 -9.54 -50.36 -25.67
CA GLY A 81 -10.99 -50.51 -25.79
C GLY A 81 -11.44 -51.26 -27.05
N ILE A 82 -10.78 -52.34 -27.46
CA ILE A 82 -11.29 -53.31 -28.45
C ILE A 82 -11.76 -54.60 -27.79
N ASP A 83 -12.70 -55.32 -28.41
CA ASP A 83 -13.34 -56.50 -27.80
C ASP A 83 -12.39 -57.70 -27.66
N ASN A 84 -11.45 -57.85 -28.60
CA ASN A 84 -10.49 -58.97 -28.65
C ASN A 84 -9.13 -58.65 -28.00
N ALA A 85 -9.02 -57.54 -27.24
CA ALA A 85 -7.89 -57.33 -26.37
C ALA A 85 -8.08 -58.21 -25.13
N VAL A 86 -7.27 -59.25 -24.95
CA VAL A 86 -7.25 -60.05 -23.72
C VAL A 86 -5.80 -60.01 -23.22
N ASP A 87 -5.61 -59.71 -21.94
CA ASP A 87 -4.35 -59.63 -21.18
C ASP A 87 -3.13 -59.30 -22.06
N ARG A 88 -3.05 -58.05 -22.54
CA ARG A 88 -2.00 -57.61 -23.47
C ARG A 88 -0.93 -56.82 -22.73
N ASP A 89 0.31 -57.17 -23.05
CA ASP A 89 1.46 -56.36 -22.68
C ASP A 89 1.56 -55.21 -23.69
N ASP A 90 0.97 -54.06 -23.34
CA ASP A 90 1.03 -52.83 -24.14
C ASP A 90 2.38 -52.10 -23.96
N ALA A 91 3.39 -52.77 -23.34
CA ALA A 91 4.76 -52.30 -23.26
C ALA A 91 5.39 -51.95 -24.62
N GLN A 92 4.86 -52.50 -25.72
CA GLN A 92 5.28 -52.13 -27.08
C GLN A 92 5.00 -50.66 -27.42
N PHE A 93 3.96 -50.07 -26.83
CA PHE A 93 3.59 -48.66 -27.04
C PHE A 93 4.01 -47.79 -25.86
N VAL A 94 3.77 -48.28 -24.64
CA VAL A 94 4.07 -47.56 -23.40
C VAL A 94 4.86 -48.49 -22.48
N PRO A 95 6.19 -48.30 -22.36
CA PRO A 95 7.01 -49.12 -21.47
C PRO A 95 6.46 -49.15 -20.04
N GLY A 96 6.21 -50.38 -19.55
CA GLY A 96 5.69 -50.66 -18.22
C GLY A 96 4.17 -50.71 -18.09
N LEU A 97 3.41 -50.48 -19.17
CA LEU A 97 1.95 -50.57 -19.17
C LEU A 97 1.47 -52.01 -19.44
N LYS A 98 0.58 -52.52 -18.59
CA LYS A 98 -0.18 -53.75 -18.84
C LYS A 98 -1.67 -53.51 -18.68
N VAL A 99 -2.46 -53.94 -19.66
CA VAL A 99 -3.93 -53.86 -19.63
C VAL A 99 -4.52 -55.25 -19.39
N LEU A 100 -5.24 -55.37 -18.29
CA LEU A 100 -5.81 -56.63 -17.82
C LEU A 100 -7.10 -56.98 -18.59
N SER A 101 -7.48 -58.25 -18.50
CA SER A 101 -8.70 -58.78 -19.12
C SER A 101 -9.99 -58.33 -18.41
N GLU A 102 -9.89 -57.89 -17.16
CA GLU A 102 -11.02 -57.47 -16.34
C GLU A 102 -11.68 -56.20 -16.91
N ARG A 103 -12.96 -56.33 -17.28
CA ARG A 103 -13.81 -55.22 -17.74
C ARG A 103 -14.62 -54.68 -16.57
N LEU A 104 -14.86 -53.37 -16.57
CA LEU A 104 -15.86 -52.79 -15.67
C LEU A 104 -17.28 -53.20 -16.09
N PRO A 105 -18.24 -53.32 -15.15
CA PRO A 105 -19.56 -53.91 -15.38
C PRO A 105 -20.55 -53.01 -16.15
N TYR A 106 -20.09 -51.99 -16.87
CA TYR A 106 -20.94 -51.03 -17.58
C TYR A 106 -21.08 -51.39 -19.06
N GLU A 107 -22.33 -51.53 -19.55
CA GLU A 107 -22.59 -51.74 -20.98
C GLU A 107 -22.13 -50.53 -21.81
N GLY A 108 -21.45 -50.78 -22.93
CA GLY A 108 -21.02 -49.75 -23.88
C GLY A 108 -19.71 -49.01 -23.54
N TYR A 109 -19.26 -49.03 -22.28
CA TYR A 109 -18.00 -48.39 -21.86
C TYR A 109 -16.86 -49.40 -21.72
N ARG A 110 -15.78 -49.17 -22.46
CA ARG A 110 -14.68 -50.13 -22.63
C ARG A 110 -13.50 -49.85 -21.68
N ALA A 111 -13.83 -49.58 -20.42
CA ALA A 111 -12.87 -49.34 -19.36
C ALA A 111 -12.35 -50.66 -18.77
N ARG A 112 -11.05 -50.72 -18.50
CA ARG A 112 -10.35 -51.95 -18.08
C ARG A 112 -9.38 -51.67 -16.94
N HIS A 113 -9.13 -52.68 -16.12
CA HIS A 113 -8.04 -52.59 -15.15
C HIS A 113 -6.69 -52.59 -15.87
N ALA A 114 -5.76 -51.77 -15.40
CA ALA A 114 -4.42 -51.68 -15.94
C ALA A 114 -3.43 -51.23 -14.86
N TYR A 115 -2.16 -51.53 -15.07
CA TYR A 115 -1.08 -50.95 -14.29
C TYR A 115 0.02 -50.38 -15.17
N LEU A 116 0.68 -49.34 -14.66
CA LEU A 116 1.80 -48.66 -15.28
C LEU A 116 2.99 -48.65 -14.30
N ILE A 117 4.09 -49.29 -14.68
CA ILE A 117 5.32 -49.33 -13.88
C ILE A 117 6.31 -48.29 -14.40
N LYS A 118 6.67 -47.34 -13.55
CA LYS A 118 7.70 -46.32 -13.80
C LYS A 118 8.82 -46.39 -12.74
N ARG A 119 10.02 -45.97 -13.11
CA ARG A 119 11.25 -46.10 -12.33
C ARG A 119 11.92 -44.76 -12.05
N THR A 120 11.78 -43.76 -12.93
CA THR A 120 12.48 -42.47 -12.80
C THR A 120 11.52 -41.28 -12.87
N ASN A 121 11.94 -40.15 -12.29
CA ASN A 121 11.17 -38.91 -12.23
C ASN A 121 10.96 -38.25 -13.61
N THR A 122 11.72 -38.65 -14.62
CA THR A 122 11.63 -38.13 -15.99
C THR A 122 10.51 -38.77 -16.81
N GLU A 123 9.84 -39.81 -16.31
CA GLU A 123 8.94 -40.61 -17.14
C GLU A 123 7.51 -40.08 -17.22
N LEU A 124 7.09 -39.24 -16.26
CA LEU A 124 5.78 -38.57 -16.28
C LEU A 124 5.92 -37.07 -16.07
N VAL A 125 5.19 -36.29 -16.86
CA VAL A 125 5.13 -34.82 -16.71
C VAL A 125 3.97 -34.48 -15.79
N ARG A 126 4.16 -33.58 -14.81
CA ARG A 126 3.09 -33.06 -13.95
C ARG A 126 2.29 -32.02 -14.73
N VAL A 127 1.10 -32.38 -15.21
CA VAL A 127 0.20 -31.43 -15.89
C VAL A 127 -0.50 -30.55 -14.87
N ASP A 128 -0.96 -31.12 -13.76
CA ASP A 128 -1.52 -30.41 -12.60
C ASP A 128 -1.17 -31.14 -11.30
N GLY A 129 -0.94 -30.36 -10.23
CA GLY A 129 -0.55 -30.89 -8.92
C GLY A 129 0.93 -30.77 -8.58
N ASN A 130 1.71 -29.94 -9.29
CA ASN A 130 3.12 -29.73 -8.96
C ASN A 130 3.32 -29.25 -7.51
N HIS A 131 2.63 -28.19 -7.10
CA HIS A 131 2.75 -27.66 -5.73
C HIS A 131 2.36 -28.69 -4.64
N ARG A 132 1.49 -29.64 -5.00
CA ARG A 132 1.01 -30.72 -4.14
C ARG A 132 2.03 -31.85 -3.98
N LEU A 133 2.86 -32.11 -5.00
CA LEU A 133 3.90 -33.14 -4.96
C LEU A 133 5.28 -32.61 -4.57
N GLU A 134 5.56 -31.33 -4.81
CA GLU A 134 6.86 -30.69 -4.57
C GLU A 134 7.40 -30.87 -3.13
N PRO A 135 6.58 -30.80 -2.05
CA PRO A 135 7.06 -31.09 -0.69
C PRO A 135 7.70 -32.48 -0.53
N PHE A 136 7.35 -33.43 -1.40
CA PHE A 136 7.81 -34.81 -1.35
C PHE A 136 9.02 -35.08 -2.27
N ASP A 137 9.42 -34.13 -3.11
CA ASP A 137 10.58 -34.26 -4.01
C ASP A 137 11.90 -34.22 -3.25
N SER A 138 11.97 -33.42 -2.18
CA SER A 138 13.16 -33.26 -1.34
C SER A 138 12.79 -33.36 0.14
N PRO A 139 12.95 -34.54 0.77
CA PRO A 139 12.62 -34.79 2.17
C PRO A 139 13.40 -33.94 3.18
N ALA A 140 14.44 -33.23 2.74
CA ALA A 140 15.29 -32.36 3.55
C ALA A 140 14.86 -30.89 3.50
N ASP A 141 13.71 -30.59 2.91
CA ASP A 141 13.16 -29.23 2.85
C ASP A 141 12.84 -28.70 4.26
N SER A 142 13.25 -27.46 4.52
CA SER A 142 12.99 -26.70 5.76
C SER A 142 11.51 -26.69 6.18
N VAL A 143 10.59 -26.82 5.22
CA VAL A 143 9.14 -26.93 5.45
C VAL A 143 8.78 -28.02 6.45
N TRP A 144 9.45 -29.18 6.42
CA TRP A 144 9.15 -30.31 7.31
C TRP A 144 9.58 -30.04 8.75
N THR A 145 10.69 -29.33 8.95
CA THR A 145 11.16 -28.93 10.28
C THR A 145 10.30 -27.82 10.90
N GLU A 146 9.79 -26.91 10.07
CA GLU A 146 8.98 -25.78 10.54
C GLU A 146 7.56 -26.20 10.95
N THR A 147 6.98 -27.15 10.23
CA THR A 147 5.60 -27.63 10.49
C THR A 147 5.52 -28.72 11.56
N ASN A 148 6.66 -29.29 11.98
CA ASN A 148 6.75 -30.43 12.91
C ASN A 148 5.90 -31.65 12.48
N ALA A 149 5.65 -31.80 11.18
CA ALA A 149 4.83 -32.86 10.61
C ALA A 149 5.64 -34.15 10.35
N ASP A 150 5.04 -35.32 10.57
CA ASP A 150 5.71 -36.60 10.30
C ASP A 150 5.68 -36.95 8.79
N ILE A 151 6.80 -36.68 8.12
CA ILE A 151 7.00 -37.01 6.70
C ILE A 151 6.82 -38.49 6.39
N ASN A 152 7.13 -39.41 7.31
CA ASN A 152 7.05 -40.85 7.08
C ASN A 152 5.60 -41.34 7.10
N GLU A 153 4.72 -40.65 7.82
CA GLU A 153 3.28 -40.87 7.76
C GLU A 153 2.69 -40.27 6.48
N LEU A 154 2.97 -38.99 6.20
CA LEU A 154 2.37 -38.29 5.06
C LEU A 154 2.77 -38.87 3.70
N LYS A 155 3.99 -39.39 3.56
CA LYS A 155 4.44 -40.07 2.32
C LYS A 155 3.64 -41.32 1.94
N LYS A 156 2.93 -41.92 2.90
CA LYS A 156 2.14 -43.15 2.68
C LYS A 156 0.70 -42.85 2.29
N LEU A 157 0.27 -41.58 2.35
CA LEU A 157 -1.08 -41.19 1.99
C LEU A 157 -1.39 -41.60 0.55
N ILE A 158 -2.51 -42.30 0.40
CA ILE A 158 -3.03 -42.74 -0.89
C ILE A 158 -3.88 -41.62 -1.47
N VAL A 159 -3.52 -41.15 -2.66
CA VAL A 159 -4.19 -40.02 -3.32
C VAL A 159 -4.66 -40.41 -4.72
N PRO A 160 -5.76 -39.80 -5.21
CA PRO A 160 -6.24 -40.04 -6.56
C PRO A 160 -5.27 -39.45 -7.60
N PHE A 161 -5.09 -40.15 -8.71
CA PHE A 161 -4.31 -39.68 -9.85
C PHE A 161 -5.01 -39.97 -11.18
N THR A 162 -4.69 -39.15 -12.18
CA THR A 162 -4.94 -39.40 -13.60
C THR A 162 -3.62 -39.32 -14.36
N VAL A 163 -3.31 -40.32 -15.18
CA VAL A 163 -2.27 -40.24 -16.21
C VAL A 163 -2.96 -40.08 -17.56
N ILE A 164 -2.69 -38.98 -18.25
CA ILE A 164 -3.17 -38.72 -19.61
C ILE A 164 -2.09 -39.15 -20.59
N PHE A 165 -2.45 -39.91 -21.62
CA PHE A 165 -1.51 -40.30 -22.66
C PHE A 165 -1.56 -39.30 -23.81
N SER A 166 -0.40 -38.76 -24.19
CA SER A 166 -0.24 -37.75 -25.25
C SER A 166 0.72 -38.26 -26.34
N ALA A 167 0.53 -37.82 -27.59
CA ALA A 167 1.49 -38.09 -28.65
C ALA A 167 2.77 -37.26 -28.45
N GLU A 168 3.94 -37.89 -28.51
CA GLU A 168 5.24 -37.21 -28.27
C GLU A 168 5.41 -35.93 -29.09
N GLU A 169 5.03 -35.95 -30.37
CA GLU A 169 5.20 -34.81 -31.29
C GLU A 169 4.37 -33.58 -30.91
N GLN A 170 3.25 -33.76 -30.19
CA GLN A 170 2.32 -32.68 -29.83
C GLN A 170 2.15 -32.54 -28.31
N ALA A 171 2.95 -33.27 -27.54
CA ALA A 171 2.81 -33.42 -26.10
C ALA A 171 2.77 -32.07 -25.39
N ASP A 172 3.74 -31.18 -25.66
CA ASP A 172 3.84 -29.88 -24.99
C ASP A 172 2.57 -29.02 -25.19
N LYS A 173 2.06 -28.95 -26.43
CA LYS A 173 0.84 -28.16 -26.74
C LYS A 173 -0.39 -28.76 -26.09
N PHE A 174 -0.52 -30.07 -26.12
CA PHE A 174 -1.64 -30.79 -25.54
C PHE A 174 -1.64 -30.66 -24.00
N GLU A 175 -0.51 -30.92 -23.36
CA GLU A 175 -0.31 -30.81 -21.92
C GLU A 175 -0.57 -29.38 -21.41
N ALA A 176 -0.03 -28.37 -22.08
CA ALA A 176 -0.29 -26.96 -21.77
C ALA A 176 -1.77 -26.58 -21.96
N GLY A 177 -2.43 -27.11 -23.00
CA GLY A 177 -3.85 -26.90 -23.25
C GLY A 177 -4.74 -27.49 -22.14
N ILE A 178 -4.41 -28.69 -21.65
CA ILE A 178 -5.09 -29.29 -20.49
C ILE A 178 -4.84 -28.47 -19.24
N PHE A 179 -3.59 -28.07 -18.96
CA PHE A 179 -3.26 -27.21 -17.83
C PHE A 179 -4.07 -25.90 -17.83
N HIS A 180 -4.19 -25.23 -18.98
CA HIS A 180 -5.00 -24.04 -19.15
C HIS A 180 -6.50 -24.29 -18.88
N ASN A 181 -7.05 -25.38 -19.42
CA ASN A 181 -8.46 -25.71 -19.23
C ASN A 181 -8.81 -26.05 -17.77
N ILE A 182 -7.89 -26.68 -17.03
CA ILE A 182 -8.07 -27.00 -15.61
C ILE A 182 -8.02 -25.73 -14.75
N ASN A 183 -7.05 -24.85 -15.00
CA ASN A 183 -6.74 -23.75 -14.08
C ASN A 183 -7.42 -22.40 -14.42
N PHE A 184 -7.70 -22.12 -15.70
CA PHE A 184 -8.13 -20.78 -16.13
C PHE A 184 -9.56 -20.73 -16.69
N LYS A 185 -10.10 -21.85 -17.19
CA LYS A 185 -11.48 -21.90 -17.70
C LYS A 185 -12.54 -22.09 -16.62
N GLN A 186 -12.14 -22.47 -15.40
CA GLN A 186 -13.08 -22.60 -14.29
C GLN A 186 -13.37 -21.21 -13.72
N GLU A 187 -14.65 -20.88 -13.58
CA GLU A 187 -15.05 -19.68 -12.84
C GLU A 187 -14.74 -19.92 -11.35
N PRO A 188 -13.87 -19.12 -10.72
CA PRO A 188 -13.51 -19.32 -9.33
C PRO A 188 -14.75 -19.10 -8.45
N LEU A 189 -14.97 -20.01 -7.51
CA LEU A 189 -15.98 -19.82 -6.48
C LEU A 189 -15.67 -18.54 -5.69
N ARG A 190 -16.69 -17.68 -5.55
CA ARG A 190 -16.60 -16.49 -4.71
C ARG A 190 -16.32 -16.89 -3.26
N GLN A 191 -15.50 -16.10 -2.57
CA GLN A 191 -15.20 -16.31 -1.14
C GLN A 191 -16.48 -16.29 -0.30
N GLU A 192 -17.48 -15.52 -0.70
CA GLU A 192 -18.79 -15.45 -0.03
C GLU A 192 -19.44 -16.82 0.17
N ALA A 193 -19.43 -17.67 -0.87
CA ALA A 193 -20.02 -19.00 -0.81
C ALA A 193 -19.28 -19.91 0.18
N SER A 194 -17.95 -19.83 0.21
CA SER A 194 -17.12 -20.57 1.16
C SER A 194 -17.34 -20.09 2.60
N LEU A 195 -17.39 -18.77 2.82
CA LEU A 195 -17.63 -18.19 4.14
C LEU A 195 -19.03 -18.50 4.66
N LYS A 196 -20.01 -18.63 3.77
CA LYS A 196 -21.34 -19.10 4.13
C LYS A 196 -21.30 -20.53 4.70
N ILE A 197 -20.54 -21.43 4.08
CA ILE A 197 -20.36 -22.80 4.60
C ILE A 197 -19.69 -22.77 5.97
N ILE A 198 -18.61 -22.00 6.12
CA ILE A 198 -17.87 -21.90 7.38
C ILE A 198 -18.75 -21.31 8.50
N HIS A 199 -19.48 -20.24 8.22
CA HIS A 199 -20.25 -19.49 9.21
C HIS A 199 -21.63 -20.08 9.47
N ASP A 200 -22.44 -20.31 8.43
CA ASP A 200 -23.87 -20.66 8.58
C ASP A 200 -24.08 -22.16 8.84
N LEU A 201 -23.22 -23.02 8.27
CA LEU A 201 -23.30 -24.48 8.48
C LEU A 201 -22.43 -24.96 9.65
N ASN A 202 -21.61 -24.06 10.23
CA ASN A 202 -20.71 -24.32 11.36
C ASN A 202 -19.90 -25.61 11.20
N VAL A 203 -19.35 -25.82 9.99
CA VAL A 203 -18.71 -27.08 9.56
C VAL A 203 -17.38 -27.33 10.24
N PHE A 204 -16.67 -26.29 10.67
CA PHE A 204 -15.34 -26.39 11.29
C PHE A 204 -15.45 -26.11 12.78
N ASP A 205 -15.02 -27.07 13.61
CA ASP A 205 -15.05 -26.97 15.07
C ASP A 205 -13.96 -26.01 15.58
N ASP A 206 -12.78 -26.03 14.95
CA ASP A 206 -11.65 -25.15 15.29
C ASP A 206 -11.41 -24.09 14.21
N LYS A 207 -12.02 -22.92 14.43
CA LYS A 207 -11.96 -21.76 13.52
C LYS A 207 -10.58 -21.07 13.53
N GLU A 208 -9.71 -21.34 14.50
CA GLU A 208 -8.36 -20.76 14.55
C GLU A 208 -7.44 -21.38 13.47
N ASN A 209 -7.66 -22.65 13.13
CA ASN A 209 -6.91 -23.36 12.08
C ASN A 209 -7.20 -22.85 10.65
N LEU A 210 -8.25 -22.04 10.46
CA LEU A 210 -8.56 -21.44 9.17
C LEU A 210 -7.69 -20.20 8.87
N GLY A 211 -7.06 -19.63 9.91
CA GLY A 211 -6.25 -18.43 9.84
C GLY A 211 -6.61 -17.44 10.94
N LYS A 212 -5.63 -16.64 11.38
CA LYS A 212 -5.77 -15.68 12.50
C LYS A 212 -6.86 -14.62 12.27
N GLU A 213 -7.28 -14.39 11.03
CA GLU A 213 -8.33 -13.44 10.66
C GLU A 213 -9.74 -13.97 10.96
N TYR A 214 -9.94 -15.29 10.90
CA TYR A 214 -11.28 -15.91 10.91
C TYR A 214 -12.06 -15.70 12.21
N PRO A 215 -11.47 -15.82 13.42
CA PRO A 215 -12.22 -15.62 14.66
C PRO A 215 -12.90 -14.24 14.74
N ILE A 216 -12.17 -13.17 14.38
CA ILE A 216 -12.70 -11.80 14.39
C ILE A 216 -13.69 -11.61 13.23
N ALA A 217 -13.36 -12.10 12.03
CA ALA A 217 -14.22 -11.97 10.86
C ALA A 217 -15.58 -12.64 11.07
N LEU A 218 -15.63 -13.84 11.65
CA LEU A 218 -16.88 -14.56 11.93
C LEU A 218 -17.74 -13.84 12.97
N ARG A 219 -17.13 -13.25 14.00
CA ARG A 219 -17.87 -12.41 14.96
C ARG A 219 -18.45 -11.16 14.29
N LEU A 220 -17.70 -10.51 13.40
CA LEU A 220 -18.22 -9.37 12.63
C LEU A 220 -19.37 -9.79 11.71
N ILE A 221 -19.27 -10.96 11.08
CA ILE A 221 -20.33 -11.53 10.22
C ILE A 221 -21.63 -11.71 11.02
N GLU A 222 -21.58 -12.22 12.25
CA GLU A 222 -22.78 -12.37 13.10
C GLU A 222 -23.48 -11.02 13.34
N GLN A 223 -22.70 -9.98 13.59
CA GLN A 223 -23.23 -8.65 13.84
C GLN A 223 -23.82 -8.02 12.59
N VAL A 224 -23.14 -8.14 11.45
CA VAL A 224 -23.63 -7.62 10.16
C VAL A 224 -24.88 -8.37 9.70
N LYS A 225 -24.95 -9.68 9.93
CA LYS A 225 -26.10 -10.54 9.60
C LYS A 225 -27.41 -10.09 10.26
N SER A 226 -27.35 -9.35 11.37
CA SER A 226 -28.53 -8.73 12.00
C SER A 226 -29.22 -7.66 11.14
N GLY A 227 -28.58 -7.21 10.04
CA GLY A 227 -29.06 -6.14 9.17
C GLY A 227 -28.73 -4.73 9.66
N ARG A 228 -28.01 -4.59 10.79
CA ARG A 228 -27.64 -3.31 11.40
C ARG A 228 -26.89 -2.37 10.45
N TYR A 229 -26.09 -2.92 9.52
CA TYR A 229 -25.23 -2.15 8.63
C TYR A 229 -25.72 -2.12 7.17
N ASN A 230 -27.01 -2.40 6.92
CA ASN A 230 -27.60 -2.45 5.57
C ASN A 230 -27.53 -1.12 4.77
N ALA A 231 -27.24 -0.01 5.46
CA ALA A 231 -26.97 1.29 4.84
C ALA A 231 -25.64 1.31 4.06
N ILE A 232 -24.67 0.47 4.44
CA ILE A 232 -23.42 0.28 3.71
C ILE A 232 -23.66 -0.81 2.65
N PRO A 233 -23.58 -0.50 1.34
CA PRO A 233 -23.97 -1.44 0.27
C PRO A 233 -23.27 -2.80 0.35
N TRP A 234 -21.96 -2.81 0.63
CA TRP A 234 -21.14 -4.03 0.72
C TRP A 234 -21.36 -4.85 2.00
N LEU A 235 -22.10 -4.30 2.97
CA LEU A 235 -22.50 -5.00 4.21
C LEU A 235 -23.99 -5.29 4.25
N ARG A 236 -24.71 -5.03 3.15
CA ARG A 236 -26.13 -5.33 3.07
C ARG A 236 -26.34 -6.84 3.03
N VAL A 237 -27.25 -7.30 3.88
CA VAL A 237 -27.72 -8.68 3.89
C VAL A 237 -28.88 -8.81 2.90
N ASN A 238 -28.76 -9.69 1.91
CA ASN A 238 -29.79 -9.95 0.90
C ASN A 238 -30.31 -11.39 1.02
N ASP A 239 -31.42 -11.67 0.34
CA ASP A 239 -32.01 -13.02 0.32
C ASP A 239 -31.26 -13.99 -0.63
N SER A 240 -30.50 -13.46 -1.59
CA SER A 240 -29.76 -14.24 -2.60
C SER A 240 -28.25 -14.16 -2.38
N ILE A 241 -27.59 -15.32 -2.40
CA ILE A 241 -26.13 -15.42 -2.21
C ILE A 241 -25.33 -14.71 -3.31
N ASP A 242 -25.88 -14.62 -4.53
CA ASP A 242 -25.21 -13.97 -5.66
C ASP A 242 -25.09 -12.45 -5.50
N GLN A 243 -25.86 -11.88 -4.56
CA GLN A 243 -25.93 -10.47 -4.22
C GLN A 243 -25.30 -10.16 -2.86
N ASP A 244 -24.97 -11.19 -2.06
CA ASP A 244 -24.31 -11.03 -0.78
C ASP A 244 -22.81 -10.83 -0.97
N TYR A 245 -22.26 -9.84 -0.26
CA TYR A 245 -20.82 -9.59 -0.20
C TYR A 245 -20.32 -9.38 1.24
N TYR A 246 -21.23 -9.38 2.21
CA TYR A 246 -20.93 -8.91 3.55
C TYR A 246 -19.96 -9.83 4.31
N ARG A 247 -19.98 -11.15 4.03
CA ARG A 247 -19.03 -12.07 4.66
C ARG A 247 -17.63 -11.82 4.13
N THR A 248 -17.52 -11.66 2.82
CA THR A 248 -16.27 -11.33 2.14
C THR A 248 -15.75 -9.98 2.64
N ALA A 249 -16.59 -8.94 2.70
CA ALA A 249 -16.20 -7.63 3.23
C ALA A 249 -15.70 -7.71 4.67
N CYS A 250 -16.36 -8.44 5.57
CA CYS A 250 -15.90 -8.66 6.94
C CYS A 250 -14.52 -9.32 7.00
N LEU A 251 -14.29 -10.36 6.19
CA LEU A 251 -12.97 -11.01 6.13
C LEU A 251 -11.90 -10.05 5.60
N ARG A 252 -12.19 -9.31 4.53
CA ARG A 252 -11.25 -8.35 3.90
C ARG A 252 -10.87 -7.21 4.84
N ILE A 253 -11.81 -6.72 5.66
CA ILE A 253 -11.52 -5.72 6.70
C ILE A 253 -10.45 -6.24 7.66
N VAL A 254 -10.63 -7.47 8.18
CA VAL A 254 -9.69 -8.06 9.14
C VAL A 254 -8.34 -8.39 8.49
N GLN A 255 -8.34 -8.87 7.25
CA GLN A 255 -7.11 -9.11 6.48
C GLN A 255 -6.29 -7.84 6.29
N LEU A 256 -6.93 -6.74 5.87
CA LEU A 256 -6.26 -5.44 5.70
C LEU A 256 -5.66 -4.95 7.02
N ILE A 257 -6.44 -5.02 8.09
CA ILE A 257 -5.99 -4.69 9.46
C ILE A 257 -4.74 -5.49 9.83
N ASN A 258 -4.80 -6.81 9.71
CA ASN A 258 -3.71 -7.71 10.10
C ASN A 258 -2.45 -7.50 9.26
N LYS A 259 -2.61 -7.08 8.00
CA LYS A 259 -1.50 -6.74 7.11
C LYS A 259 -0.75 -5.49 7.59
N PHE A 260 -1.46 -4.45 8.05
CA PHE A 260 -0.84 -3.19 8.47
C PHE A 260 -0.39 -3.15 9.94
N ILE A 261 -0.77 -4.13 10.78
CA ILE A 261 -0.29 -4.19 12.18
C ILE A 261 1.25 -4.15 12.29
N PRO A 262 2.01 -4.99 11.56
CA PRO A 262 3.47 -4.94 11.60
C PRO A 262 4.04 -3.58 11.17
N GLU A 263 3.51 -2.99 10.10
CA GLU A 263 3.98 -1.70 9.56
C GLU A 263 3.73 -0.55 10.56
N ILE A 264 2.55 -0.51 11.19
CA ILE A 264 2.23 0.49 12.21
C ILE A 264 3.08 0.29 13.47
N LYS A 265 3.39 -0.97 13.82
CA LYS A 265 4.29 -1.27 14.95
C LYS A 265 5.71 -0.75 14.69
N GLU A 266 6.24 -0.99 13.50
CA GLU A 266 7.56 -0.47 13.08
C GLU A 266 7.56 1.07 13.10
N ALA A 267 6.55 1.71 12.52
CA ALA A 267 6.40 3.17 12.54
C ALA A 267 6.29 3.75 13.97
N TYR A 268 5.60 3.05 14.87
CA TYR A 268 5.52 3.43 16.29
C TYR A 268 6.89 3.38 16.97
N GLU A 269 7.65 2.30 16.77
CA GLU A 269 8.99 2.14 17.34
C GLU A 269 9.97 3.19 16.79
N GLU A 270 9.88 3.54 15.51
CA GLU A 270 10.67 4.63 14.92
C GLU A 270 10.36 5.99 15.53
N GLU A 271 9.08 6.35 15.65
CA GLU A 271 8.69 7.64 16.24
C GLU A 271 9.03 7.71 17.73
N GLN A 272 8.98 6.58 18.44
CA GLN A 272 9.39 6.52 19.85
C GLN A 272 10.89 6.80 20.01
N LYS A 273 11.72 6.34 19.07
CA LYS A 273 13.17 6.65 19.03
C LYS A 273 13.45 8.12 18.69
N ARG A 274 12.63 8.75 17.84
CA ARG A 274 12.79 10.17 17.41
C ARG A 274 12.28 11.18 18.45
N LEU A 275 11.33 10.80 19.30
CA LEU A 275 10.68 11.70 20.25
C LEU A 275 11.67 12.41 21.20
N PRO A 276 12.63 11.73 21.86
CA PRO A 276 13.56 12.38 22.79
C PRO A 276 14.40 13.49 22.13
N GLY A 277 14.91 13.25 20.91
CA GLY A 277 15.68 14.26 20.17
C GLY A 277 14.83 15.48 19.80
N THR A 278 13.55 15.27 19.48
CA THR A 278 12.60 16.36 19.19
C THR A 278 12.28 17.17 20.44
N GLN A 279 12.08 16.49 21.57
CA GLN A 279 11.82 17.11 22.86
C GLN A 279 13.02 17.96 23.31
N ALA A 280 14.25 17.44 23.20
CA ALA A 280 15.47 18.18 23.53
C ALA A 280 15.64 19.44 22.69
N LYS A 281 15.41 19.36 21.37
CA LYS A 281 15.46 20.53 20.47
C LYS A 281 14.42 21.59 20.85
N TYR A 282 13.22 21.18 21.22
CA TYR A 282 12.18 22.08 21.70
C TYR A 282 12.60 22.79 23.00
N GLU A 283 13.11 22.05 23.98
CA GLU A 283 13.55 22.59 25.27
C GLU A 283 14.75 23.54 25.12
N GLU A 284 15.68 23.23 24.22
CA GLU A 284 16.81 24.09 23.90
C GLU A 284 16.34 25.44 23.32
N LEU A 285 15.48 25.40 22.30
CA LEU A 285 14.93 26.61 21.68
C LEU A 285 14.09 27.43 22.65
N ASP A 286 13.30 26.79 23.52
CA ASP A 286 12.55 27.46 24.59
C ASP A 286 13.50 28.24 25.52
N SER A 287 14.58 27.59 25.98
CA SER A 287 15.58 28.23 26.83
C SER A 287 16.31 29.39 26.14
N GLN A 288 16.70 29.22 24.88
CA GLN A 288 17.35 30.28 24.09
C GLN A 288 16.41 31.47 23.88
N LEU A 289 15.13 31.22 23.57
CA LEU A 289 14.12 32.24 23.32
C LEU A 289 13.88 33.11 24.56
N VAL A 290 13.72 32.49 25.73
CA VAL A 290 13.55 33.20 27.00
C VAL A 290 14.75 34.11 27.31
N LYS A 291 15.98 33.61 27.10
CA LYS A 291 17.20 34.41 27.31
C LYS A 291 17.26 35.61 26.38
N LEU A 292 16.96 35.40 25.10
CA LEU A 292 17.06 36.45 24.08
C LEU A 292 15.96 37.51 24.27
N GLN A 293 14.74 37.11 24.61
CA GLN A 293 13.64 38.01 24.94
C GLN A 293 13.98 38.89 26.14
N THR A 294 14.55 38.30 27.21
CA THR A 294 14.98 39.05 28.39
C THR A 294 16.00 40.14 28.03
N LEU A 295 16.97 39.84 27.15
CA LEU A 295 17.99 40.80 26.72
C LEU A 295 17.39 41.90 25.81
N HIS A 296 16.49 41.53 24.91
CA HIS A 296 15.75 42.48 24.08
C HIS A 296 14.94 43.47 24.94
N ASP A 297 14.20 42.97 25.94
CA ASP A 297 13.36 43.81 26.80
C ASP A 297 14.20 44.80 27.61
N GLN A 298 15.37 44.39 28.10
CA GLN A 298 16.34 45.29 28.75
C GLN A 298 16.87 46.39 27.82
N LEU A 299 17.06 46.09 26.53
CA LEU A 299 17.49 47.09 25.54
C LEU A 299 16.35 48.07 25.19
N VAL A 300 15.11 47.57 25.09
CA VAL A 300 13.92 48.40 24.88
C VAL A 300 13.71 49.35 26.05
N GLU A 301 13.82 48.86 27.28
CA GLU A 301 13.71 49.69 28.50
C GLU A 301 14.77 50.80 28.50
N LYS A 302 16.03 50.48 28.20
CA LYS A 302 17.10 51.48 28.05
C LYS A 302 16.82 52.50 26.96
N LEU A 303 16.22 52.07 25.84
CA LEU A 303 15.88 52.96 24.72
C LEU A 303 14.75 53.90 25.11
N ASP A 304 13.74 53.41 25.83
CA ASP A 304 12.62 54.21 26.32
C ASP A 304 13.08 55.21 27.39
N ASP A 305 13.93 54.80 28.34
CA ASP A 305 14.58 55.72 29.29
C ASP A 305 15.31 56.86 28.59
N PHE A 306 15.96 56.58 27.45
CA PHE A 306 16.64 57.59 26.64
C PHE A 306 15.67 58.59 26.01
N LYS A 307 14.46 58.15 25.60
CA LYS A 307 13.41 59.00 25.03
C LYS A 307 12.79 59.95 26.05
N PHE A 308 12.76 59.58 27.33
CA PHE A 308 12.17 60.39 28.42
C PHE A 308 13.14 61.40 29.06
N ARG A 309 14.39 61.51 28.58
CA ARG A 309 15.35 62.52 29.06
C ARG A 309 14.96 63.93 28.56
N SER A 310 15.14 64.93 29.42
CA SER A 310 14.78 66.33 29.17
C SER A 310 15.55 67.04 28.04
N ASN A 311 16.67 66.47 27.57
CA ASN A 311 17.46 66.92 26.40
C ASN A 311 17.57 65.81 25.34
N TYR A 312 16.42 65.31 24.87
CA TYR A 312 16.34 64.24 23.87
C TYR A 312 16.88 64.68 22.48
N ASP A 313 17.88 63.96 21.97
CA ASP A 313 18.42 64.15 20.61
C ASP A 313 18.49 62.83 19.83
N VAL A 314 17.56 62.68 18.90
CA VAL A 314 17.41 61.58 17.93
C VAL A 314 18.59 61.46 16.95
N THR A 315 19.42 62.49 16.84
CA THR A 315 20.60 62.50 15.96
C THR A 315 21.87 62.03 16.65
N SER A 316 21.84 61.83 17.98
CA SER A 316 22.99 61.35 18.74
C SER A 316 23.42 59.94 18.30
N SER A 317 24.74 59.71 18.26
CA SER A 317 25.32 58.42 17.86
C SER A 317 24.93 57.28 18.80
N GLU A 318 24.76 57.59 20.08
CA GLU A 318 24.35 56.63 21.12
C GLU A 318 22.91 56.14 20.90
N TYR A 319 21.97 57.05 20.64
CA TYR A 319 20.59 56.71 20.32
C TYR A 319 20.49 55.84 19.06
N ARG A 320 21.17 56.24 17.97
CA ARG A 320 21.17 55.48 16.71
C ARG A 320 21.77 54.09 16.83
N THR A 321 22.77 53.91 17.70
CA THR A 321 23.36 52.60 17.96
C THR A 321 22.39 51.73 18.74
N LEU A 322 21.79 52.26 19.80
CA LEU A 322 20.83 51.54 20.64
C LEU A 322 19.54 51.17 19.86
N GLU A 323 19.04 52.07 19.02
CA GLU A 323 17.89 51.83 18.14
C GLU A 323 18.19 50.71 17.13
N LYS A 324 19.39 50.72 16.53
CA LYS A 324 19.85 49.67 15.62
C LYS A 324 19.99 48.32 16.34
N ASP A 325 20.49 48.31 17.57
CA ASP A 325 20.64 47.11 18.37
C ASP A 325 19.27 46.53 18.76
N VAL A 326 18.33 47.37 19.24
CA VAL A 326 16.94 46.94 19.51
C VAL A 326 16.31 46.34 18.27
N TYR A 327 16.44 46.98 17.12
CA TYR A 327 15.92 46.45 15.86
C TYR A 327 16.57 45.10 15.48
N GLY A 328 17.89 44.98 15.63
CA GLY A 328 18.63 43.74 15.38
C GLY A 328 18.17 42.58 16.28
N TYR A 329 18.05 42.84 17.58
CA TYR A 329 17.54 41.85 18.55
C TYR A 329 16.07 41.49 18.30
N SER A 330 15.24 42.45 17.89
CA SER A 330 13.83 42.19 17.53
C SER A 330 13.71 41.18 16.39
N LEU A 331 14.56 41.31 15.36
CA LEU A 331 14.63 40.33 14.26
C LEU A 331 15.08 38.94 14.73
N GLN A 332 16.09 38.88 15.61
CA GLN A 332 16.58 37.60 16.15
C GLN A 332 15.54 36.92 17.03
N VAL A 333 14.84 37.66 17.90
CA VAL A 333 13.73 37.14 18.71
C VAL A 333 12.65 36.56 17.82
N ARG A 334 12.29 37.27 16.74
CA ARG A 334 11.26 36.80 15.80
C ARG A 334 11.68 35.52 15.07
N ASP A 335 12.93 35.43 14.61
CA ASP A 335 13.44 34.22 13.96
C ASP A 335 13.43 33.02 14.92
N LEU A 336 13.93 33.23 16.14
CA LEU A 336 13.98 32.19 17.17
C LEU A 336 12.58 31.77 17.63
N GLN A 337 11.62 32.70 17.71
CA GLN A 337 10.22 32.41 18.00
C GLN A 337 9.61 31.50 16.92
N ASN A 338 9.95 31.72 15.65
CA ASN A 338 9.50 30.87 14.56
C ASN A 338 10.10 29.47 14.63
N GLN A 339 11.40 29.36 14.95
CA GLN A 339 12.04 28.07 15.18
C GLN A 339 11.43 27.33 16.38
N TYR A 340 11.14 28.04 17.47
CA TYR A 340 10.45 27.51 18.65
C TYR A 340 9.05 26.99 18.30
N ASN A 341 8.22 27.80 17.63
CA ASN A 341 6.90 27.39 17.16
C ASN A 341 7.01 26.16 16.22
N GLY A 342 8.09 26.12 15.45
CA GLY A 342 8.65 25.00 14.71
C GLY A 342 8.78 23.72 15.54
N ALA A 343 9.71 23.72 16.47
CA ALA A 343 9.97 22.57 17.32
C ALA A 343 8.75 22.14 18.13
N LYS A 344 7.98 23.11 18.66
CA LYS A 344 6.77 22.88 19.44
C LYS A 344 5.73 22.06 18.68
N TYR A 345 5.34 22.49 17.48
CA TYR A 345 4.35 21.69 16.74
C TYR A 345 4.91 20.38 16.20
N SER A 346 6.20 20.30 15.86
CA SER A 346 6.79 19.00 15.50
C SER A 346 6.73 18.01 16.66
N LEU A 347 6.94 18.50 17.88
CA LEU A 347 6.81 17.70 19.10
C LEU A 347 5.36 17.27 19.35
N GLU A 348 4.39 18.20 19.24
CA GLU A 348 2.95 17.89 19.38
C GLU A 348 2.49 16.86 18.34
N VAL A 349 2.90 17.01 17.08
CA VAL A 349 2.57 16.05 16.01
C VAL A 349 3.11 14.67 16.34
N ARG A 350 4.38 14.54 16.75
CA ARG A 350 4.96 13.25 17.13
C ARG A 350 4.24 12.61 18.31
N LYS A 351 3.93 13.39 19.36
CA LYS A 351 3.15 12.91 20.51
C LYS A 351 1.76 12.42 20.07
N SER A 352 1.10 13.16 19.19
CA SER A 352 -0.19 12.79 18.63
C SER A 352 -0.12 11.51 17.79
N GLN A 353 0.92 11.35 16.96
CA GLN A 353 1.15 10.15 16.15
C GLN A 353 1.39 8.91 17.02
N LEU A 354 2.24 9.01 18.04
CA LEU A 354 2.48 7.91 18.97
C LEU A 354 1.20 7.47 19.67
N LYS A 355 0.39 8.43 20.15
CA LYS A 355 -0.91 8.14 20.76
C LYS A 355 -1.86 7.45 19.77
N THR A 356 -1.82 7.86 18.51
CA THR A 356 -2.65 7.30 17.42
C THR A 356 -2.27 5.85 17.15
N TYR A 357 -0.98 5.58 16.91
CA TYR A 357 -0.49 4.22 16.66
C TYR A 357 -0.68 3.29 17.85
N GLN A 358 -0.42 3.78 19.07
CA GLN A 358 -0.66 3.00 20.28
C GLN A 358 -2.15 2.65 20.42
N SER A 359 -3.05 3.62 20.28
CA SER A 359 -4.49 3.37 20.34
C SER A 359 -4.98 2.41 19.25
N PHE A 360 -4.37 2.42 18.06
CA PHE A 360 -4.66 1.45 17.01
C PHE A 360 -4.23 0.05 17.45
N LEU A 361 -2.94 -0.13 17.79
CA LEU A 361 -2.38 -1.43 18.17
C LEU A 361 -3.09 -2.07 19.37
N ASP A 362 -3.50 -1.27 20.36
CA ASP A 362 -4.17 -1.76 21.57
C ASP A 362 -5.57 -2.31 21.31
N LYS A 363 -6.27 -1.81 20.28
CA LYS A 363 -7.73 -2.03 20.11
C LYS A 363 -8.11 -2.83 18.87
N VAL A 364 -7.20 -2.97 17.92
CA VAL A 364 -7.50 -3.50 16.59
C VAL A 364 -7.85 -5.00 16.57
N GLN A 365 -7.49 -5.73 17.63
CA GLN A 365 -7.86 -7.15 17.82
C GLN A 365 -9.23 -7.35 18.49
N ASP A 366 -9.94 -6.27 18.87
CA ASP A 366 -11.30 -6.35 19.41
C ASP A 366 -12.35 -6.05 18.33
N ALA A 367 -13.21 -7.04 18.05
CA ALA A 367 -14.32 -6.91 17.12
C ALA A 367 -15.24 -5.71 17.46
N ASN A 368 -15.43 -5.39 18.73
CA ASN A 368 -16.25 -4.24 19.14
C ASN A 368 -15.66 -2.90 18.65
N THR A 369 -14.33 -2.79 18.59
CA THR A 369 -13.66 -1.59 18.07
C THR A 369 -13.92 -1.45 16.57
N ILE A 370 -13.85 -2.56 15.84
CA ILE A 370 -14.15 -2.58 14.40
C ILE A 370 -15.62 -2.22 14.15
N GLU A 371 -16.54 -2.68 15.00
CA GLU A 371 -17.94 -2.24 14.96
C GLU A 371 -18.09 -0.72 15.17
N GLN A 372 -17.37 -0.13 16.13
CA GLN A 372 -17.37 1.32 16.32
C GLN A 372 -16.86 2.05 15.06
N ALA A 373 -15.82 1.51 14.41
CA ALA A 373 -15.34 2.03 13.13
C ALA A 373 -16.39 1.91 12.02
N LEU A 374 -17.12 0.79 11.93
CA LEU A 374 -18.25 0.64 11.00
C LEU A 374 -19.35 1.69 11.22
N ASN A 375 -19.66 2.04 12.47
CA ASN A 375 -20.62 3.11 12.76
C ASN A 375 -20.12 4.49 12.31
N ILE A 376 -18.80 4.76 12.39
CA ILE A 376 -18.20 5.99 11.87
C ILE A 376 -18.30 5.99 10.34
N VAL A 377 -17.89 4.90 9.70
CA VAL A 377 -17.94 4.72 8.25
C VAL A 377 -19.36 4.85 7.71
N GLY A 378 -20.37 4.29 8.40
CA GLY A 378 -21.77 4.42 8.01
C GLY A 378 -22.23 5.87 7.84
N ARG A 379 -21.77 6.78 8.71
CA ARG A 379 -22.06 8.23 8.61
C ARG A 379 -21.37 8.91 7.43
N GLU A 380 -20.23 8.39 6.97
CA GLU A 380 -19.57 8.88 5.77
C GLU A 380 -20.34 8.42 4.51
N TYR A 381 -20.87 7.18 4.52
CA TYR A 381 -21.71 6.65 3.43
C TYR A 381 -23.03 7.43 3.28
N GLU A 382 -23.61 7.95 4.37
CA GLU A 382 -24.79 8.83 4.32
C GLU A 382 -24.56 10.11 3.50
N GLN A 383 -23.31 10.51 3.29
CA GLN A 383 -22.92 11.69 2.51
C GLN A 383 -22.58 11.36 1.05
N PHE A 384 -22.73 10.10 0.62
CA PHE A 384 -22.51 9.71 -0.77
C PHE A 384 -23.84 9.79 -1.55
N GLU A 385 -23.76 10.25 -2.79
CA GLU A 385 -24.92 10.39 -3.66
C GLU A 385 -25.07 9.14 -4.54
N GLY A 386 -26.25 8.53 -4.54
CA GLY A 386 -26.61 7.45 -5.47
C GLY A 386 -25.63 6.26 -5.44
N ASN A 387 -24.99 6.01 -6.59
CA ASN A 387 -24.05 4.89 -6.80
C ASN A 387 -22.58 5.30 -6.56
N GLU A 388 -22.30 6.33 -5.77
CA GLU A 388 -20.93 6.80 -5.52
C GLU A 388 -20.35 6.31 -4.19
N TYR A 389 -20.44 5.00 -3.95
CA TYR A 389 -20.11 4.36 -2.67
C TYR A 389 -18.84 3.49 -2.68
N GLY A 390 -18.13 3.42 -3.80
CA GLY A 390 -16.89 2.66 -3.98
C GLY A 390 -17.10 1.14 -3.97
N ASN A 391 -16.01 0.38 -4.06
CA ASN A 391 -16.00 -1.09 -4.02
C ASN A 391 -15.66 -1.63 -2.61
N ILE A 392 -15.45 -2.96 -2.47
CA ILE A 392 -15.15 -3.58 -1.18
C ILE A 392 -13.78 -3.09 -0.66
N ALA A 393 -12.79 -2.93 -1.52
CA ALA A 393 -11.50 -2.34 -1.15
C ALA A 393 -11.64 -0.94 -0.54
N PHE A 394 -12.50 -0.10 -1.13
CA PHE A 394 -12.80 1.24 -0.63
C PHE A 394 -13.42 1.19 0.78
N LEU A 395 -14.41 0.33 1.02
CA LEU A 395 -14.95 0.08 2.35
C LEU A 395 -13.87 -0.33 3.35
N CYS A 396 -13.02 -1.29 2.98
CA CYS A 396 -11.95 -1.79 3.86
C CYS A 396 -10.98 -0.66 4.25
N ALA A 397 -10.56 0.16 3.29
CA ALA A 397 -9.70 1.31 3.54
C ALA A 397 -10.37 2.35 4.46
N MET A 398 -11.67 2.64 4.26
CA MET A 398 -12.42 3.53 5.16
C MET A 398 -12.45 2.99 6.59
N VAL A 399 -12.71 1.70 6.79
CA VAL A 399 -12.72 1.08 8.13
C VAL A 399 -11.32 1.13 8.76
N PHE A 400 -10.28 0.83 7.99
CA PHE A 400 -8.89 0.96 8.44
C PHE A 400 -8.57 2.38 8.92
N TYR A 401 -8.91 3.41 8.14
CA TYR A 401 -8.68 4.79 8.56
C TYR A 401 -9.57 5.24 9.72
N ALA A 402 -10.80 4.73 9.82
CA ALA A 402 -11.66 4.99 10.97
C ALA A 402 -11.07 4.45 12.29
N LEU A 403 -10.34 3.32 12.21
CA LEU A 403 -9.58 2.75 13.34
C LEU A 403 -8.28 3.49 13.62
N LEU A 404 -7.57 3.91 12.56
CA LEU A 404 -6.28 4.56 12.66
C LEU A 404 -6.43 6.02 13.13
N ASP A 405 -7.06 6.87 12.31
CA ASP A 405 -7.25 8.30 12.60
C ASP A 405 -8.44 8.86 11.81
N LYS A 406 -9.42 9.42 12.54
CA LYS A 406 -10.62 10.02 11.96
C LYS A 406 -10.31 11.19 11.01
N ASN A 407 -9.23 11.93 11.23
CA ASN A 407 -8.83 13.01 10.33
C ASN A 407 -8.23 12.45 9.02
N ARG A 408 -7.47 11.35 9.10
CA ARG A 408 -7.02 10.61 7.92
C ARG A 408 -8.19 10.02 7.15
N LEU A 409 -9.21 9.48 7.81
CA LEU A 409 -10.43 9.02 7.14
C LEU A 409 -11.08 10.13 6.32
N LYS A 410 -11.28 11.32 6.89
CA LYS A 410 -11.84 12.46 6.16
C LYS A 410 -10.99 12.85 4.94
N SER A 411 -9.68 12.88 5.12
CA SER A 411 -8.73 13.19 4.06
C SER A 411 -8.78 12.14 2.94
N PHE A 412 -8.88 10.86 3.31
CA PHE A 412 -9.02 9.74 2.39
C PHE A 412 -10.32 9.82 1.60
N VAL A 413 -11.46 10.02 2.27
CA VAL A 413 -12.78 10.15 1.62
C VAL A 413 -12.79 11.34 0.66
N TYR A 414 -12.26 12.50 1.09
CA TYR A 414 -12.16 13.67 0.22
C TYR A 414 -11.31 13.37 -1.02
N TRP A 415 -10.11 12.83 -0.83
CA TRP A 415 -9.21 12.45 -1.93
C TRP A 415 -9.88 11.44 -2.88
N ALA A 416 -10.56 10.44 -2.35
CA ALA A 416 -11.25 9.42 -3.13
C ALA A 416 -12.39 10.04 -3.98
N LYS A 417 -13.18 10.95 -3.40
CA LYS A 417 -14.22 11.72 -4.14
C LYS A 417 -13.62 12.54 -5.28
N GLN A 418 -12.54 13.28 -5.00
CA GLN A 418 -11.89 14.12 -6.01
C GLN A 418 -11.32 13.32 -7.19
N ASN A 419 -10.87 12.10 -6.94
CA ASN A 419 -10.28 11.22 -7.95
C ASN A 419 -11.27 10.21 -8.54
N GLY A 420 -12.56 10.27 -8.16
CA GLY A 420 -13.60 9.37 -8.66
C GLY A 420 -13.48 7.91 -8.19
N ILE A 421 -12.68 7.63 -7.16
CA ILE A 421 -12.50 6.27 -6.61
C ILE A 421 -13.81 5.74 -6.04
N ASN A 422 -14.60 6.60 -5.40
CA ASN A 422 -15.91 6.25 -4.88
C ASN A 422 -16.94 5.93 -5.99
N LYS A 423 -16.63 6.16 -7.26
CA LYS A 423 -17.53 5.83 -8.39
C LYS A 423 -17.28 4.44 -8.96
N ILE A 424 -16.21 3.76 -8.53
CA ILE A 424 -15.89 2.39 -8.91
C ILE A 424 -16.68 1.47 -7.99
N VAL A 425 -17.81 0.93 -8.47
CA VAL A 425 -18.75 0.13 -7.67
C VAL A 425 -18.83 -1.34 -8.07
N ASP A 426 -18.00 -1.78 -9.02
CA ASP A 426 -17.89 -3.20 -9.34
C ASP A 426 -17.33 -3.97 -8.14
N ALA A 427 -17.89 -5.14 -7.87
CA ALA A 427 -17.40 -5.99 -6.79
C ALA A 427 -15.98 -6.48 -7.12
N ASP A 428 -15.06 -6.26 -6.18
CA ASP A 428 -13.67 -6.71 -6.23
C ASP A 428 -13.40 -7.84 -5.23
N ASP A 429 -14.40 -8.67 -4.97
CA ASP A 429 -14.36 -9.79 -3.99
C ASP A 429 -13.29 -10.84 -4.32
N LEU A 430 -12.94 -10.98 -5.60
CA LEU A 430 -11.87 -11.83 -6.10
C LEU A 430 -10.46 -11.22 -5.96
N SER A 431 -10.34 -9.92 -5.69
CA SER A 431 -9.06 -9.25 -5.47
C SER A 431 -8.59 -9.44 -4.03
N ASN A 432 -7.34 -9.86 -3.86
CA ASN A 432 -6.73 -10.04 -2.53
C ASN A 432 -5.95 -8.81 -2.05
N ASP A 433 -5.60 -7.90 -2.95
CA ASP A 433 -4.66 -6.80 -2.71
C ASP A 433 -5.26 -5.41 -2.99
N GLY A 434 -6.52 -5.35 -3.47
CA GLY A 434 -7.18 -4.09 -3.83
C GLY A 434 -7.19 -3.06 -2.70
N SER A 435 -7.52 -3.48 -1.48
CA SER A 435 -7.57 -2.61 -0.30
C SER A 435 -6.18 -2.13 0.14
N GLU A 436 -5.18 -3.01 0.12
CA GLU A 436 -3.78 -2.69 0.42
C GLU A 436 -3.22 -1.66 -0.58
N ASN A 437 -3.41 -1.91 -1.88
CA ASN A 437 -2.96 -1.02 -2.94
C ASN A 437 -3.58 0.38 -2.80
N LEU A 438 -4.85 0.44 -2.40
CA LEU A 438 -5.55 1.70 -2.21
C LEU A 438 -5.01 2.51 -1.03
N VAL A 439 -4.77 1.85 0.11
CA VAL A 439 -4.11 2.47 1.29
C VAL A 439 -2.72 2.96 0.91
N ASN A 440 -1.91 2.12 0.26
CA ASN A 440 -0.56 2.47 -0.17
C ASN A 440 -0.52 3.65 -1.15
N MET A 441 -1.48 3.73 -2.08
CA MET A 441 -1.60 4.86 -3.00
C MET A 441 -1.90 6.17 -2.26
N PHE A 442 -2.85 6.14 -1.31
CA PHE A 442 -3.17 7.31 -0.50
C PHE A 442 -1.98 7.75 0.37
N GLU A 443 -1.34 6.81 1.07
CA GLU A 443 -0.20 7.11 1.94
C GLU A 443 0.97 7.72 1.16
N ARG A 444 1.29 7.24 -0.06
CA ARG A 444 2.35 7.86 -0.89
C ARG A 444 2.04 9.31 -1.25
N ILE A 445 0.81 9.61 -1.66
CA ILE A 445 0.39 10.97 -1.98
C ILE A 445 0.43 11.87 -0.73
N HIS A 446 0.06 11.32 0.43
CA HIS A 446 -0.02 12.05 1.69
C HIS A 446 1.36 12.27 2.34
N GLN A 447 2.28 11.30 2.26
CA GLN A 447 3.64 11.38 2.79
C GLN A 447 4.55 12.33 2.01
N THR A 448 4.28 12.53 0.70
CA THR A 448 5.12 13.37 -0.17
C THR A 448 5.01 14.88 0.14
N LYS A 449 4.08 15.30 1.01
CA LYS A 449 3.89 16.71 1.38
C LYS A 449 4.14 16.93 2.86
N ARG A 450 5.37 17.28 3.25
CA ARG A 450 5.59 17.92 4.57
C ARG A 450 4.81 19.25 4.56
N ASN A 451 4.24 19.66 5.71
CA ASN A 451 3.62 20.99 5.88
C ASN A 451 4.68 22.11 5.91
N GLU A 452 5.65 22.03 5.00
CA GLU A 452 6.75 22.94 4.81
C GLU A 452 6.53 23.64 3.48
N ILE A 453 6.80 24.94 3.48
CA ILE A 453 6.74 25.81 2.32
C ILE A 453 8.18 26.19 1.99
N PHE A 454 8.71 25.67 0.89
CA PHE A 454 10.05 26.02 0.46
C PHE A 454 10.07 27.44 -0.10
N ILE A 455 10.91 28.31 0.49
CA ILE A 455 11.04 29.70 0.07
C ILE A 455 12.30 29.87 -0.78
N SER A 456 12.08 30.07 -2.08
CA SER A 456 13.13 30.33 -3.07
C SER A 456 13.26 31.84 -3.28
N MET A 457 14.35 32.45 -2.83
CA MET A 457 14.54 33.91 -2.96
C MET A 457 16.01 34.32 -2.84
N GLN A 458 16.30 35.57 -3.24
CA GLN A 458 17.57 36.20 -2.90
C GLN A 458 17.64 36.49 -1.39
N PHE A 459 18.85 36.44 -0.83
CA PHE A 459 19.12 36.77 0.57
C PHE A 459 20.17 37.88 0.65
N GLY A 460 20.17 38.60 1.77
CA GLY A 460 21.21 39.60 2.09
C GLY A 460 20.96 41.03 1.59
N ASP A 461 19.87 41.29 0.87
CA ASP A 461 19.43 42.65 0.54
C ASP A 461 18.14 43.06 1.28
N SER A 462 17.99 44.36 1.54
CA SER A 462 16.91 44.91 2.38
C SER A 462 15.51 44.61 1.84
N GLN A 463 15.32 44.65 0.52
CA GLN A 463 14.02 44.38 -0.08
C GLN A 463 13.65 42.91 0.09
N SER A 464 14.59 42.01 -0.21
CA SER A 464 14.36 40.56 -0.08
C SER A 464 14.09 40.16 1.37
N GLU A 465 14.83 40.70 2.35
CA GLU A 465 14.57 40.41 3.77
C GLU A 465 13.18 40.92 4.22
N LEU A 466 12.75 42.07 3.71
CA LEU A 466 11.41 42.59 3.99
C LEU A 466 10.31 41.73 3.34
N ILE A 467 10.51 41.26 2.10
CA ILE A 467 9.59 40.31 1.45
C ILE A 467 9.48 39.02 2.27
N TYR A 468 10.60 38.45 2.71
CA TYR A 468 10.62 37.25 3.56
C TYR A 468 9.82 37.46 4.85
N GLU A 469 10.03 38.60 5.51
CA GLU A 469 9.30 38.97 6.73
C GLU A 469 7.78 39.03 6.52
N LYS A 470 7.33 39.46 5.34
CA LYS A 470 5.90 39.48 4.98
C LYS A 470 5.35 38.11 4.58
N ILE A 471 6.15 37.26 3.93
CA ILE A 471 5.79 35.86 3.69
C ILE A 471 5.53 35.15 5.02
N VAL A 472 6.47 35.28 5.97
CA VAL A 472 6.33 34.73 7.33
C VAL A 472 5.04 35.22 7.99
N ARG A 473 4.77 36.54 7.92
CA ARG A 473 3.55 37.14 8.47
C ARG A 473 2.27 36.61 7.84
N ALA A 474 2.28 36.36 6.53
CA ALA A 474 1.13 35.78 5.83
C ALA A 474 0.86 34.34 6.30
N VAL A 475 1.92 33.53 6.46
CA VAL A 475 1.79 32.16 6.99
C VAL A 475 1.31 32.17 8.44
N GLU A 476 1.83 33.06 9.29
CA GLU A 476 1.34 33.25 10.67
C GLU A 476 -0.14 33.65 10.70
N THR A 477 -0.55 34.56 9.82
CA THR A 477 -1.95 35.02 9.71
C THR A 477 -2.87 33.89 9.26
N PHE A 478 -2.45 33.11 8.26
CA PHE A 478 -3.14 31.91 7.81
C PHE A 478 -3.31 30.90 8.96
N ASN A 479 -2.23 30.56 9.67
CA ASN A 479 -2.25 29.62 10.80
C ASN A 479 -3.15 30.12 11.94
N ALA A 480 -3.15 31.43 12.21
CA ALA A 480 -3.98 32.03 13.24
C ALA A 480 -5.47 32.01 12.90
N LYS A 481 -5.83 32.14 11.62
CA LYS A 481 -7.20 32.06 11.10
C LYS A 481 -7.73 30.61 11.09
N HIS A 482 -6.84 29.64 10.85
CA HIS A 482 -7.17 28.23 10.61
C HIS A 482 -6.72 27.28 11.72
N ARG A 483 -6.91 27.67 12.99
CA ARG A 483 -6.45 26.92 14.19
C ARG A 483 -7.01 25.49 14.32
N ASN A 484 -8.12 25.19 13.65
CA ASN A 484 -8.82 23.91 13.75
C ASN A 484 -8.34 22.88 12.70
N ILE A 485 -7.47 23.29 11.78
CA ILE A 485 -6.97 22.44 10.71
C ILE A 485 -5.60 21.91 11.12
N THR A 486 -5.34 20.62 10.95
CA THR A 486 -4.07 19.95 11.31
C THR A 486 -2.91 20.32 10.36
N LEU A 487 -3.00 21.47 9.68
CA LEU A 487 -2.00 22.01 8.79
C LEU A 487 -1.34 23.18 9.51
N ASN A 488 -0.06 23.04 9.87
CA ASN A 488 0.76 24.15 10.35
C ASN A 488 1.87 24.39 9.33
N PRO A 489 1.54 24.98 8.16
CA PRO A 489 2.53 25.35 7.18
C PRO A 489 3.62 26.22 7.79
N ARG A 490 4.87 25.96 7.38
CA ARG A 490 6.03 26.73 7.82
C ARG A 490 6.93 27.09 6.65
N PRO A 491 7.31 28.37 6.52
CA PRO A 491 8.30 28.76 5.54
C PRO A 491 9.68 28.21 5.94
N ILE A 492 10.39 27.63 4.97
CA ILE A 492 11.77 27.16 5.11
C ILE A 492 12.63 27.93 4.12
N ARG A 493 13.67 28.59 4.64
CA ARG A 493 14.74 29.23 3.86
C ARG A 493 16.06 28.55 4.18
N ILE A 494 16.72 27.98 3.17
CA ILE A 494 17.86 27.08 3.38
C ILE A 494 19.05 27.78 4.04
N ASP A 495 19.33 29.04 3.70
CA ASP A 495 20.40 29.84 4.30
C ASP A 495 20.23 30.05 5.81
N ARG A 496 19.01 30.01 6.33
CA ARG A 496 18.70 30.16 7.77
C ARG A 496 18.68 28.84 8.56
N THR A 497 18.73 27.70 7.88
CA THR A 497 18.56 26.37 8.50
C THR A 497 19.83 25.52 8.51
N ILE A 498 20.94 26.03 7.94
CA ILE A 498 22.22 25.32 7.92
C ILE A 498 22.95 25.55 9.24
N GLU A 499 22.79 24.62 10.18
CA GLU A 499 23.80 24.40 11.22
C GLU A 499 25.04 23.77 10.58
N SER A 500 26.21 24.21 11.03
CA SER A 500 27.53 23.83 10.52
C SER A 500 27.68 22.32 10.32
N SER A 501 28.14 21.93 9.11
CA SER A 501 28.89 20.71 8.74
C SER A 501 28.25 19.72 7.73
N THR A 502 29.17 19.19 6.90
CA THR A 502 29.20 17.97 6.06
C THR A 502 28.30 17.76 4.83
N PHE A 503 27.14 18.40 4.66
CA PHE A 503 26.30 18.20 3.46
C PHE A 503 26.41 19.36 2.45
N SER A 504 26.36 19.04 1.14
CA SER A 504 26.33 20.09 0.11
C SER A 504 24.99 20.85 0.22
N ILE A 505 25.04 22.18 0.15
CA ILE A 505 23.84 23.03 0.18
C ILE A 505 22.85 22.63 -0.92
N GLN A 506 23.38 22.12 -2.03
CA GLN A 506 22.61 21.62 -3.16
C GLN A 506 21.72 20.45 -2.75
N ASP A 507 22.24 19.44 -2.05
CA ASP A 507 21.45 18.28 -1.63
C ASP A 507 20.29 18.68 -0.71
N LYS A 508 20.52 19.64 0.21
CA LYS A 508 19.47 20.18 1.09
C LYS A 508 18.39 20.93 0.34
N ILE A 509 18.76 21.72 -0.69
CA ILE A 509 17.79 22.40 -1.55
C ILE A 509 16.95 21.35 -2.30
N LEU A 510 17.58 20.31 -2.85
CA LEU A 510 16.88 19.25 -3.58
C LEU A 510 15.90 18.50 -2.66
N GLU A 511 16.34 18.10 -1.47
CA GLU A 511 15.50 17.43 -0.48
C GLU A 511 14.32 18.32 -0.06
N ALA A 512 14.57 19.61 0.18
CA ALA A 512 13.53 20.56 0.56
C ALA A 512 12.49 20.75 -0.55
N ILE A 513 12.91 20.86 -1.81
CA ILE A 513 11.99 20.96 -2.96
C ILE A 513 11.16 19.67 -3.10
N GLN A 514 11.79 18.50 -2.97
CA GLN A 514 11.10 17.21 -3.09
C GLN A 514 10.08 16.95 -1.98
N SER A 515 10.33 17.46 -0.76
CA SER A 515 9.52 17.17 0.42
C SER A 515 8.52 18.27 0.80
N CYS A 516 8.63 19.47 0.22
CA CYS A 516 7.72 20.57 0.53
C CYS A 516 6.31 20.37 -0.05
N SER A 517 5.31 20.92 0.63
CA SER A 517 3.91 20.95 0.15
C SER A 517 3.70 22.02 -0.93
N LEU A 518 4.46 23.12 -0.84
CA LEU A 518 4.31 24.32 -1.63
C LEU A 518 5.66 25.01 -1.79
N ILE A 519 5.89 25.59 -2.97
CA ILE A 519 7.03 26.48 -3.21
C ILE A 519 6.53 27.91 -3.31
N ILE A 520 7.18 28.84 -2.61
CA ILE A 520 7.01 30.27 -2.83
C ILE A 520 8.33 30.81 -3.38
N ALA A 521 8.31 31.33 -4.60
CA ALA A 521 9.52 31.83 -5.26
C ALA A 521 9.43 33.33 -5.55
N ASP A 522 10.40 34.12 -5.05
CA ASP A 522 10.49 35.56 -5.30
C ASP A 522 11.32 35.90 -6.53
N LEU A 523 10.65 36.45 -7.55
CA LEU A 523 11.28 36.86 -8.80
C LEU A 523 11.76 38.32 -8.78
N SER A 524 11.46 39.07 -7.71
CA SER A 524 11.69 40.53 -7.63
C SER A 524 13.16 40.92 -7.78
N SER A 525 14.08 40.02 -7.45
CA SER A 525 15.53 40.24 -7.49
C SER A 525 16.21 39.77 -8.78
N ALA A 526 15.49 39.08 -9.67
CA ALA A 526 16.05 38.42 -10.86
C ALA A 526 17.22 37.45 -10.56
N ASN A 527 17.23 36.85 -9.37
CA ASN A 527 18.29 35.93 -8.94
C ASN A 527 18.26 34.62 -9.74
N ILE A 528 19.38 34.26 -10.37
CA ILE A 528 19.50 33.07 -11.23
C ILE A 528 19.25 31.75 -10.50
N ASN A 529 19.58 31.67 -9.20
CA ASN A 529 19.37 30.45 -8.41
C ASN A 529 17.88 30.18 -8.21
N VAL A 530 17.06 31.23 -8.08
CA VAL A 530 15.59 31.10 -7.97
C VAL A 530 15.02 30.46 -9.24
N TYR A 531 15.48 30.87 -10.42
CA TYR A 531 15.06 30.25 -11.68
C TYR A 531 15.49 28.78 -11.78
N HIS A 532 16.68 28.44 -11.29
CA HIS A 532 17.17 27.05 -11.25
C HIS A 532 16.29 26.17 -10.35
N GLU A 533 15.96 26.66 -9.14
CA GLU A 533 15.11 25.95 -8.18
C GLU A 533 13.68 25.77 -8.71
N ILE A 534 13.11 26.80 -9.36
CA ILE A 534 11.80 26.70 -10.05
C ILE A 534 11.86 25.61 -11.14
N GLY A 535 12.90 25.63 -11.99
CA GLY A 535 13.06 24.65 -13.06
C GLY A 535 13.16 23.22 -12.52
N TYR A 536 13.90 23.02 -11.43
CA TYR A 536 14.00 21.73 -10.76
C TYR A 536 12.64 21.26 -10.22
N ALA A 537 11.92 22.13 -9.52
CA ALA A 537 10.59 21.82 -8.99
C ALA A 537 9.59 21.44 -10.09
N MET A 538 9.63 22.13 -11.23
CA MET A 538 8.83 21.78 -12.40
C MET A 538 9.20 20.38 -12.93
N GLY A 539 10.49 20.06 -12.99
CA GLY A 539 10.97 18.75 -13.42
C GLY A 539 10.54 17.61 -12.49
N VAL A 540 10.64 17.80 -11.18
CA VAL A 540 10.17 16.83 -10.17
C VAL A 540 8.66 16.61 -10.33
N ALA A 541 7.86 17.67 -10.38
CA ALA A 541 6.41 17.56 -10.57
C ALA A 541 6.06 16.80 -11.86
N GLN A 542 6.75 17.12 -12.96
CA GLN A 542 6.54 16.44 -14.24
C GLN A 542 6.89 14.95 -14.19
N SER A 543 7.97 14.55 -13.50
CA SER A 543 8.31 13.12 -13.35
C SER A 543 7.24 12.32 -12.60
N HIS A 544 6.40 12.99 -11.81
CA HIS A 544 5.27 12.40 -11.10
C HIS A 544 3.93 12.62 -11.81
N ASN A 545 3.92 13.15 -13.04
CA ASN A 545 2.71 13.58 -13.76
C ASN A 545 1.83 14.57 -12.96
N MET A 546 2.47 15.42 -12.15
CA MET A 546 1.82 16.42 -11.33
C MET A 546 2.08 17.83 -11.88
N ILE A 547 1.17 18.75 -11.57
CA ILE A 547 1.40 20.18 -11.76
C ILE A 547 2.22 20.68 -10.56
N PRO A 548 3.31 21.45 -10.78
CA PRO A 548 4.10 21.97 -9.69
C PRO A 548 3.27 22.93 -8.83
N ASN A 549 3.19 22.64 -7.53
CA ASN A 549 2.53 23.51 -6.56
C ASN A 549 3.48 24.65 -6.20
N MET A 550 3.34 25.78 -6.88
CA MET A 550 4.16 26.96 -6.64
C MET A 550 3.36 28.27 -6.69
N ILE A 551 3.80 29.25 -5.90
CA ILE A 551 3.36 30.63 -5.95
C ILE A 551 4.58 31.47 -6.33
N LEU A 552 4.47 32.19 -7.44
CA LEU A 552 5.51 33.12 -7.89
C LEU A 552 5.18 34.52 -7.39
N LEU A 553 6.13 35.17 -6.72
CA LEU A 553 6.00 36.54 -6.20
C LEU A 553 6.75 37.51 -7.11
N TYR A 554 6.17 38.69 -7.29
CA TYR A 554 6.84 39.78 -8.01
C TYR A 554 6.44 41.15 -7.46
N LYS A 555 7.44 41.90 -6.98
CA LYS A 555 7.31 43.31 -6.60
C LYS A 555 7.47 44.19 -7.85
N GLU A 556 6.39 44.86 -8.25
CA GLU A 556 6.31 45.61 -9.52
C GLU A 556 7.27 46.83 -9.57
N ASP A 557 7.52 47.42 -8.42
CA ASP A 557 8.40 48.56 -8.17
C ASP A 557 9.71 48.12 -7.49
N THR A 558 10.23 46.95 -7.85
CA THR A 558 11.47 46.40 -7.28
C THR A 558 12.70 47.28 -7.53
N ASP A 559 13.52 47.46 -6.50
CA ASP A 559 14.81 48.18 -6.55
C ASP A 559 15.84 47.51 -7.47
N HIS A 560 15.63 46.23 -7.80
CA HIS A 560 16.50 45.45 -8.67
C HIS A 560 16.23 45.70 -10.16
N ASN A 561 15.11 46.34 -10.52
CA ASN A 561 14.81 46.76 -11.90
C ASN A 561 15.39 48.15 -12.21
N LYS A 562 16.72 48.29 -12.06
CA LYS A 562 17.44 49.56 -12.22
C LYS A 562 17.29 50.18 -13.62
N GLU A 563 17.13 49.35 -14.63
CA GLU A 563 16.95 49.77 -16.02
C GLU A 563 15.49 50.15 -16.35
N ARG A 564 14.57 50.06 -15.38
CA ARG A 564 13.11 50.26 -15.58
C ARG A 564 12.61 49.48 -16.80
N LYS A 565 13.11 48.25 -16.96
CA LYS A 565 12.62 47.34 -18.00
C LYS A 565 11.13 47.16 -17.80
N ASP A 566 10.42 47.04 -18.91
CA ASP A 566 9.04 46.59 -18.92
C ASP A 566 8.90 45.35 -18.02
N MET A 567 7.87 45.30 -17.18
CA MET A 567 7.71 44.26 -16.16
C MET A 567 7.72 42.86 -16.77
N ASP A 568 7.15 42.69 -17.96
CA ASP A 568 7.14 41.40 -18.63
C ASP A 568 8.53 41.07 -19.18
N LYS A 569 9.36 42.06 -19.53
CA LYS A 569 10.77 41.83 -19.92
C LYS A 569 11.70 41.51 -18.74
N PHE A 570 11.34 41.93 -17.53
CA PHE A 570 12.11 41.67 -16.32
C PHE A 570 11.99 40.22 -15.87
N ILE A 571 10.81 39.61 -16.03
CA ILE A 571 10.59 38.19 -15.74
C ILE A 571 11.01 37.32 -16.94
N GLY A 572 11.73 36.23 -16.65
CA GLY A 572 12.12 35.24 -17.66
C GLY A 572 10.93 34.71 -18.46
N PHE A 573 11.06 34.64 -19.79
CA PHE A 573 9.98 34.30 -20.73
C PHE A 573 9.18 33.06 -20.34
N ASN A 574 9.86 32.01 -19.87
CA ASN A 574 9.27 30.72 -19.54
C ASN A 574 8.34 30.75 -18.30
N LEU A 575 8.45 31.76 -17.44
CA LEU A 575 7.64 31.88 -16.22
C LEU A 575 6.47 32.88 -16.35
N ARG A 576 6.39 33.60 -17.48
CA ARG A 576 5.38 34.66 -17.69
C ARG A 576 3.95 34.15 -17.67
N ASN A 577 3.75 32.93 -18.18
CA ASN A 577 2.42 32.32 -18.29
C ASN A 577 1.98 31.59 -17.00
N LEU A 578 2.86 31.50 -16.00
CA LEU A 578 2.52 30.95 -14.70
C LEU A 578 1.83 32.00 -13.83
N SER A 579 0.88 31.56 -13.00
CA SER A 579 0.14 32.42 -12.09
C SER A 579 1.09 33.10 -11.10
N GLN A 580 1.10 34.43 -11.10
CA GLN A 580 1.95 35.27 -10.24
C GLN A 580 1.09 36.05 -9.24
N LEU A 581 1.61 36.25 -8.03
CA LEU A 581 1.16 37.27 -7.09
C LEU A 581 2.03 38.51 -7.28
N ARG A 582 1.50 39.47 -8.02
CA ARG A 582 2.13 40.78 -8.25
C ARG A 582 1.69 41.76 -7.17
N PHE A 583 2.61 42.55 -6.64
CA PHE A 583 2.33 43.52 -5.58
C PHE A 583 3.23 44.76 -5.71
N LYS A 584 2.74 45.89 -5.19
CA LYS A 584 3.56 47.08 -4.92
C LYS A 584 3.72 47.26 -3.42
N ASP A 585 2.60 47.19 -2.72
CA ASP A 585 2.55 47.35 -1.27
C ASP A 585 2.68 46.01 -0.56
N TYR A 586 3.36 46.03 0.59
CA TYR A 586 3.56 44.83 1.40
C TYR A 586 2.27 44.28 2.03
N SER A 587 1.22 45.10 2.18
CA SER A 587 -0.10 44.62 2.58
C SER A 587 -0.74 43.72 1.52
N GLN A 588 -0.61 44.10 0.24
CA GLN A 588 -1.11 43.31 -0.90
C GLN A 588 -0.43 41.93 -0.96
N LEU A 589 0.88 41.89 -0.67
CA LEU A 589 1.60 40.62 -0.55
C LEU A 589 1.00 39.75 0.56
N VAL A 590 0.80 40.29 1.76
CA VAL A 590 0.27 39.52 2.90
C VAL A 590 -1.12 38.99 2.59
N ASP A 591 -2.06 39.86 2.21
CA ASP A 591 -3.46 39.48 1.98
C ASP A 591 -3.59 38.51 0.80
N GLY A 592 -2.93 38.82 -0.32
CA GLY A 592 -2.97 37.98 -1.52
C GLY A 592 -2.27 36.63 -1.36
N LEU A 593 -1.32 36.51 -0.43
CA LEU A 593 -0.66 35.26 -0.11
C LEU A 593 -1.51 34.41 0.84
N VAL A 594 -2.19 35.01 1.83
CA VAL A 594 -3.16 34.30 2.69
C VAL A 594 -4.24 33.63 1.84
N GLU A 595 -4.85 34.35 0.90
CA GLU A 595 -5.89 33.81 0.01
C GLU A 595 -5.38 32.60 -0.82
N ARG A 596 -4.13 32.68 -1.30
CA ARG A 596 -3.52 31.58 -2.08
C ARG A 596 -3.17 30.37 -1.22
N LEU A 597 -2.78 30.59 0.04
CA LEU A 597 -2.56 29.52 1.01
C LEU A 597 -3.89 28.81 1.32
N GLU A 598 -4.98 29.54 1.51
CA GLU A 598 -6.34 29.00 1.68
C GLU A 598 -6.73 28.11 0.49
N LYS A 599 -6.54 28.61 -0.73
CA LYS A 599 -6.79 27.81 -1.94
C LYS A 599 -5.90 26.57 -2.05
N HIS A 600 -4.61 26.68 -1.69
CA HIS A 600 -3.67 25.56 -1.78
C HIS A 600 -4.00 24.45 -0.78
N TYR A 601 -4.34 24.82 0.46
CA TYR A 601 -4.65 23.88 1.53
C TYR A 601 -6.12 23.47 1.58
N GLY A 602 -6.98 24.07 0.74
CA GLY A 602 -8.38 23.67 0.55
C GLY A 602 -9.29 24.06 1.71
N VAL A 603 -9.07 25.24 2.29
CA VAL A 603 -9.74 25.73 3.52
C VAL A 603 -10.40 27.09 3.37
#